data_AF-A0A1C3MWJ9-F1
#
_entry.id   AF-A0A1C3MWJ9-F1
#
_cell.length_a   1.000
_cell.length_b   1.000
_cell.length_c   1.000
_cell.angle_alpha   90.00
_cell.angle_beta   90.00
_cell.angle_gamma   90.00
#
_symmetry.space_group_name_H-M   'P 1'
#
loop_
_entity.id
_entity.type
_entity.pdbx_description
1 polymer ?
#
loop_
_entity_poly.entity_id
_entity_poly.type
_entity_poly.pdbx_seq_one_letter_code
_entity_poly.pdbx_strand_id
1 'polypeptide(L)'
;MTEPHPQWFHFGPWIFAVDTALALITAARRDTRPLDVAAWAQACGLSHLDNTNARTISLVGATRDGLDRSYATATDLTTPVIIAQLLISGSPSPLLIDGIHRLYRAWRGGLPQLPAYLLTVEETRQVQRDVRLGPGRTRLSPPS
;
A
#
# COMPACT_ATOMS: atom_id res chain seq x y z
N MET A 1 20.74 -6.00 -18.69
CA MET A 1 19.49 -5.27 -18.42
C MET A 1 18.59 -6.24 -17.69
N THR A 2 18.39 -6.04 -16.40
CA THR A 2 17.53 -6.92 -15.59
C THR A 2 16.10 -6.46 -15.84
N GLU A 3 15.26 -7.30 -16.44
CA GLU A 3 13.83 -7.03 -16.53
C GLU A 3 13.31 -6.67 -15.13
N PRO A 4 12.56 -5.56 -14.96
CA PRO A 4 12.01 -5.21 -13.67
C PRO A 4 11.14 -6.36 -13.18
N HIS A 5 11.48 -6.90 -12.00
CA HIS A 5 10.70 -7.97 -11.40
C HIS A 5 9.37 -7.36 -10.94
N PRO A 6 8.23 -7.92 -11.38
CA PRO A 6 6.95 -7.29 -11.09
C PRO A 6 6.69 -7.32 -9.58
N GLN A 7 6.44 -6.15 -8.99
CA GLN A 7 6.13 -5.99 -7.58
C GLN A 7 4.63 -6.08 -7.35
N TRP A 8 4.25 -6.98 -6.45
CA TRP A 8 2.87 -7.28 -6.11
C TRP A 8 2.61 -7.04 -4.62
N PHE A 9 1.46 -6.46 -4.30
CA PHE A 9 0.97 -6.35 -2.94
C PHE A 9 -0.27 -7.20 -2.75
N HIS A 10 -0.29 -8.03 -1.70
CA HIS A 10 -1.40 -8.93 -1.39
C HIS A 10 -2.23 -8.40 -0.21
N PHE A 11 -3.56 -8.35 -0.38
CA PHE A 11 -4.49 -7.99 0.68
C PHE A 11 -5.79 -8.80 0.56
N GLY A 12 -5.94 -9.79 1.44
CA GLY A 12 -7.08 -10.72 1.40
C GLY A 12 -7.18 -11.42 0.04
N PRO A 13 -8.34 -11.38 -0.64
CA PRO A 13 -8.52 -11.99 -1.96
C PRO A 13 -7.94 -11.16 -3.12
N TRP A 14 -7.35 -9.99 -2.84
CA TRP A 14 -6.90 -9.06 -3.86
C TRP A 14 -5.38 -8.97 -3.95
N ILE A 15 -4.90 -8.75 -5.17
CA ILE A 15 -3.52 -8.41 -5.48
C ILE A 15 -3.48 -7.05 -6.19
N PHE A 16 -2.48 -6.24 -5.89
CA PHE A 16 -2.26 -4.94 -6.51
C PHE A 16 -0.91 -4.95 -7.25
N ALA A 17 -0.91 -4.53 -8.51
CA ALA A 17 0.30 -4.37 -9.33
C ALA A 17 0.97 -3.02 -9.00
N VAL A 18 2.04 -3.05 -8.20
CA VAL A 18 2.71 -1.82 -7.74
C VAL A 18 3.39 -1.10 -8.90
N ASP A 19 3.99 -1.81 -9.86
CA ASP A 19 4.62 -1.19 -11.03
C ASP A 19 3.59 -0.50 -11.93
N THR A 20 2.41 -1.11 -12.11
CA THR A 20 1.31 -0.47 -12.85
C THR A 20 0.82 0.78 -12.13
N ALA A 21 0.75 0.77 -10.80
CA ALA A 21 0.42 1.97 -10.02
C ALA A 21 1.46 3.08 -10.24
N LEU A 22 2.74 2.76 -10.20
CA LEU A 22 3.83 3.70 -10.49
C LEU A 22 3.76 4.25 -11.92
N ALA A 23 3.41 3.41 -12.90
CA ALA A 23 3.23 3.83 -14.28
C ALA A 23 2.07 4.84 -14.42
N LEU A 24 0.93 4.60 -13.76
CA LEU A 24 -0.21 5.53 -13.73
C LEU A 24 0.15 6.86 -13.07
N ILE A 25 0.83 6.81 -11.92
CA ILE A 25 1.32 7.98 -11.19
C ILE A 25 2.25 8.83 -12.08
N THR A 26 3.18 8.18 -12.77
CA THR A 26 4.15 8.83 -13.65
C THR A 26 3.47 9.46 -14.87
N ALA A 27 2.58 8.71 -15.53
CA ALA A 27 1.84 9.19 -16.69
C ALA A 27 1.02 10.44 -16.38
N ALA A 28 0.44 10.50 -15.18
CA ALA A 28 -0.35 11.64 -14.72
C ALA A 28 0.47 12.78 -14.08
N ARG A 29 1.80 12.62 -13.92
CA ARG A 29 2.68 13.56 -13.20
C ARG A 29 2.12 13.95 -11.83
N ARG A 30 1.75 12.93 -11.04
CA ARG A 30 1.11 13.10 -9.73
C ARG A 30 2.01 13.85 -8.75
N ASP A 31 1.45 14.82 -8.03
CA ASP A 31 2.12 15.39 -6.85
C ASP A 31 1.97 14.47 -5.63
N THR A 32 2.97 14.50 -4.75
CA THR A 32 2.91 13.82 -3.46
C THR A 32 2.13 14.64 -2.44
N ARG A 33 1.44 13.94 -1.53
CA ARG A 33 0.82 14.56 -0.34
C ARG A 33 1.53 14.10 0.93
N PRO A 34 1.57 14.93 1.99
CA PRO A 34 2.10 14.49 3.27
C PRO A 34 1.17 13.42 3.87
N LEU A 35 1.78 12.33 4.32
CA LEU A 35 1.14 11.24 5.04
C LEU A 35 1.58 11.27 6.50
N ASP A 36 0.63 11.29 7.43
CA ASP A 36 0.90 11.24 8.87
C ASP A 36 1.45 9.87 9.26
N VAL A 37 2.71 9.85 9.71
CA VAL A 37 3.43 8.61 9.98
C VAL A 37 2.85 7.88 11.19
N ALA A 38 2.44 8.59 12.24
CA ALA A 38 1.96 7.97 13.47
C ALA A 38 0.59 7.30 13.26
N ALA A 39 -0.33 8.00 12.61
CA ALA A 39 -1.66 7.48 12.29
C ALA A 39 -1.57 6.23 11.40
N TRP A 40 -0.71 6.25 10.38
CA TRP A 40 -0.53 5.12 9.49
C TRP A 40 0.22 3.96 10.13
N ALA A 41 1.23 4.23 10.97
CA ALA A 41 1.91 3.18 11.73
C ALA A 41 0.92 2.45 12.66
N GLN A 42 -0.01 3.19 13.29
CA GLN A 42 -1.08 2.60 14.08
C GLN A 42 -2.06 1.78 13.22
N ALA A 43 -2.53 2.31 12.09
CA ALA A 43 -3.45 1.61 11.20
C ALA A 43 -2.87 0.30 10.61
N CYS A 44 -1.57 0.31 10.33
CA CYS A 44 -0.83 -0.87 9.87
C CYS A 44 -0.43 -1.84 11.02
N GLY A 45 -0.72 -1.49 12.28
CA GLY A 45 -0.38 -2.30 13.45
C GLY A 45 1.11 -2.30 13.81
N LEU A 46 1.92 -1.39 13.24
CA LEU A 46 3.36 -1.28 13.53
C LEU A 46 3.63 -0.95 15.00
N SER A 47 2.72 -0.19 15.63
CA SER A 47 2.76 0.14 17.07
C SER A 47 2.71 -1.08 17.99
N HIS A 48 2.28 -2.24 17.49
CA HIS A 48 2.14 -3.48 18.27
C HIS A 48 3.22 -4.52 17.97
N LEU A 49 4.15 -4.25 17.04
CA LEU A 49 5.17 -5.22 16.61
C LEU A 49 6.12 -5.68 17.73
N ASP A 50 6.33 -4.85 18.76
CA ASP A 50 7.19 -5.17 19.90
C ASP A 50 6.37 -5.65 21.12
N ASN A 51 5.04 -5.76 20.99
CA ASN A 51 4.17 -6.30 22.04
C ASN A 51 3.93 -7.80 21.80
N THR A 52 4.54 -8.64 22.64
CA THR A 52 4.42 -10.10 22.59
C THR A 52 3.02 -10.65 22.91
N ASN A 53 2.07 -9.79 23.33
CA ASN A 53 0.73 -10.20 23.78
C ASN A 53 -0.43 -9.70 22.90
N ALA A 54 -0.15 -9.29 21.65
CA ALA A 54 -1.16 -8.68 20.79
C ALA A 54 -2.09 -9.72 20.13
N ARG A 55 -3.33 -9.85 20.63
CA ARG A 55 -4.47 -10.49 19.96
C ARG A 55 -5.12 -9.61 18.87
N THR A 56 -4.46 -8.53 18.45
CA THR A 56 -4.97 -7.59 17.45
C THR A 56 -4.44 -7.95 16.07
N ILE A 57 -5.37 -8.15 15.13
CA ILE A 57 -5.09 -8.41 13.71
C ILE A 57 -4.78 -7.05 13.06
N SER A 58 -3.62 -6.92 12.40
CA SER A 58 -3.29 -5.71 11.62
C SER A 58 -4.38 -5.45 10.57
N LEU A 59 -5.01 -4.28 10.64
CA LEU A 59 -6.17 -3.94 9.81
C LEU A 59 -5.78 -3.61 8.36
N VAL A 60 -4.55 -3.11 8.15
CA VAL A 60 -4.09 -2.59 6.85
C VAL A 60 -2.60 -2.92 6.62
N GLY A 61 -2.31 -4.05 5.98
CA GLY A 61 -1.01 -4.30 5.34
C GLY A 61 0.01 -5.15 6.12
N ALA A 62 0.83 -5.83 5.30
CA ALA A 62 1.89 -6.83 5.59
C ALA A 62 1.57 -7.80 6.74
N THR A 63 1.43 -9.08 6.41
CA THR A 63 1.58 -10.16 7.40
C THR A 63 2.86 -9.91 8.18
N ARG A 64 2.89 -10.30 9.45
CA ARG A 64 4.04 -10.15 10.38
C ARG A 64 5.39 -10.56 9.76
N ASP A 65 5.38 -11.42 8.75
CA ASP A 65 6.54 -11.94 8.02
C ASP A 65 7.03 -11.04 6.85
N GLY A 66 6.27 -10.01 6.46
CA GLY A 66 6.59 -9.11 5.35
C GLY A 66 7.51 -7.94 5.71
N LEU A 67 7.77 -7.69 7.00
CA LEU A 67 8.63 -6.60 7.47
C LEU A 67 10.03 -7.12 7.82
N ASP A 68 10.94 -7.04 6.85
CA ASP A 68 12.37 -7.14 7.09
C ASP A 68 12.90 -5.84 7.74
N ARG A 69 13.21 -5.93 9.04
CA ARG A 69 13.73 -4.80 9.83
C ARG A 69 15.10 -4.34 9.35
N SER A 70 15.93 -5.26 8.88
CA SER A 70 17.28 -4.94 8.39
C SER A 70 17.23 -4.21 7.05
N TYR A 71 16.30 -4.61 6.17
CA TYR A 71 16.02 -3.89 4.93
C TYR A 71 15.43 -2.51 5.21
N ALA A 72 14.52 -2.41 6.19
CA ALA A 72 13.83 -1.16 6.49
C ALA A 72 14.78 0.00 6.83
N THR A 73 15.86 -0.26 7.57
CA THR A 73 16.83 0.79 7.96
C THR A 73 17.58 1.38 6.78
N ALA A 74 17.68 0.66 5.66
CA ALA A 74 18.34 1.11 4.43
C ALA A 74 17.40 1.87 3.47
N THR A 75 16.08 1.84 3.68
CA THR A 75 15.11 2.38 2.71
C THR A 75 15.10 3.91 2.63
N ASP A 76 15.22 4.48 1.43
CA ASP A 76 15.18 5.94 1.24
C ASP A 76 13.80 6.53 1.61
N LEU A 77 13.77 7.45 2.56
CA LEU A 77 12.55 8.10 3.05
C LEU A 77 12.03 9.22 2.12
N THR A 78 12.83 9.65 1.13
CA THR A 78 12.38 10.60 0.11
C THR A 78 11.55 9.93 -0.98
N THR A 79 11.68 8.60 -1.13
CA THR A 79 10.87 7.81 -2.05
C THR A 79 9.43 7.73 -1.53
N PRO A 80 8.43 8.23 -2.28
CA PRO A 80 7.06 8.26 -1.79
C PRO A 80 6.49 6.87 -1.52
N VAL A 81 5.62 6.77 -0.53
CA VAL A 81 4.77 5.58 -0.34
C VAL A 81 3.56 5.63 -1.27
N ILE A 82 2.90 4.50 -1.52
CA ILE A 82 1.73 4.44 -2.40
C ILE A 82 0.50 4.00 -1.64
N ILE A 83 -0.53 4.86 -1.67
CA ILE A 83 -1.84 4.63 -1.05
C ILE A 83 -2.87 4.38 -2.15
N ALA A 84 -3.47 3.18 -2.11
CA ALA A 84 -4.66 2.84 -2.87
C ALA A 84 -5.94 3.28 -2.13
N GLN A 85 -7.04 3.41 -2.86
CA GLN A 85 -8.37 3.74 -2.33
C GLN A 85 -9.36 2.63 -2.70
N LEU A 86 -9.63 1.74 -1.75
CA LEU A 86 -10.62 0.68 -1.93
C LEU A 86 -12.03 1.23 -1.72
N LEU A 87 -12.98 0.77 -2.52
CA LEU A 87 -14.39 1.07 -2.27
C LEU A 87 -14.99 -0.01 -1.37
N ILE A 88 -15.07 0.27 -0.06
CA ILE A 88 -15.66 -0.64 0.94
C ILE A 88 -17.01 -0.07 1.36
N SER A 89 -18.08 -0.84 1.18
CA SER A 89 -19.45 -0.41 1.50
C SER A 89 -19.82 0.96 0.88
N GLY A 90 -19.34 1.22 -0.33
CA GLY A 90 -19.58 2.49 -1.04
C GLY A 90 -18.69 3.66 -0.62
N SER A 91 -17.78 3.48 0.34
CA SER A 91 -16.90 4.53 0.84
C SER A 91 -15.42 4.26 0.48
N PRO A 92 -14.67 5.28 -0.01
CA PRO A 92 -13.24 5.16 -0.18
C PRO A 92 -12.54 4.87 1.15
N SER A 93 -11.76 3.81 1.18
CA SER A 93 -10.99 3.33 2.32
C SER A 93 -9.53 3.19 1.92
N PRO A 94 -8.61 3.90 2.59
CA PRO A 94 -7.22 3.93 2.15
C PRO A 94 -6.48 2.64 2.51
N LEU A 95 -5.59 2.19 1.62
CA LEU A 95 -4.76 1.00 1.79
C LEU A 95 -3.32 1.31 1.36
N LEU A 96 -2.35 1.09 2.24
CA LEU A 96 -0.93 1.19 1.90
C LEU A 96 -0.54 -0.05 1.07
N ILE A 97 -0.23 0.15 -0.22
CA ILE A 97 0.13 -0.93 -1.13
C ILE A 97 1.64 -1.01 -1.43
N ASP A 98 2.39 0.06 -1.14
CA ASP A 98 3.86 0.07 -1.21
C ASP A 98 4.47 1.01 -0.17
N GLY A 99 5.61 0.60 0.39
CA GLY A 99 6.39 1.42 1.33
C GLY A 99 6.21 1.11 2.81
N ILE A 100 5.75 -0.10 3.18
CA ILE A 100 5.62 -0.49 4.60
C ILE A 100 6.96 -0.38 5.37
N HIS A 101 8.08 -0.72 4.73
CA HIS A 101 9.42 -0.59 5.32
C HIS A 101 9.82 0.87 5.51
N ARG A 102 9.47 1.75 4.56
CA ARG A 102 9.71 3.21 4.67
C ARG A 102 8.87 3.81 5.80
N LEU A 103 7.59 3.42 5.89
CA LEU A 103 6.71 3.81 6.99
C LEU A 103 7.26 3.36 8.34
N TYR A 104 7.72 2.12 8.44
CA TYR A 104 8.36 1.60 9.66
C TYR A 104 9.62 2.39 10.02
N ARG A 105 10.53 2.63 9.06
CA ARG A 105 11.75 3.42 9.28
C ARG A 105 11.43 4.84 9.76
N ALA A 106 10.49 5.52 9.10
CA ALA A 106 10.06 6.87 9.48
C ALA A 106 9.46 6.90 10.88
N TRP A 107 8.58 5.94 11.20
CA TRP A 107 7.94 5.84 12.52
C TRP A 107 8.96 5.58 13.62
N ARG A 108 9.89 4.64 13.42
CA ARG A 108 10.98 4.37 14.38
C ARG A 108 11.95 5.53 14.52
N GLY A 109 12.16 6.30 13.46
CA GLY A 109 12.99 7.50 13.46
C GLY A 109 12.30 8.75 14.03
N GLY A 110 11.01 8.68 14.38
CA GLY A 110 10.25 9.83 14.87
C GLY A 110 9.95 10.89 13.81
N LEU A 111 10.01 10.55 12.52
CA LEU A 111 9.67 11.46 11.43
C LEU A 111 8.13 11.62 11.37
N PRO A 112 7.60 12.86 11.36
CA PRO A 112 6.15 13.06 11.47
C PRO A 112 5.41 12.75 10.16
N GLN A 113 6.07 12.90 9.02
CA GLN A 113 5.44 12.83 7.70
C GLN A 113 6.29 12.10 6.67
N LEU A 114 5.63 11.42 5.74
CA LEU A 114 6.23 10.88 4.52
C LEU A 114 5.53 11.43 3.28
N PRO A 115 6.24 11.59 2.15
CA PRO A 115 5.58 11.83 0.87
C PRO A 115 4.78 10.60 0.45
N ALA A 116 3.56 10.79 -0.03
CA ALA A 116 2.69 9.73 -0.49
C ALA A 116 2.02 10.06 -1.83
N TYR A 117 2.01 9.09 -2.73
CA TYR A 117 1.11 9.09 -3.87
C TYR A 117 -0.23 8.49 -3.48
N LEU A 118 -1.31 9.17 -3.84
CA LEU A 118 -2.67 8.68 -3.65
C LEU A 118 -3.25 8.31 -5.01
N LEU A 119 -3.61 7.05 -5.16
CA LEU A 119 -4.43 6.58 -6.27
C LEU A 119 -5.88 6.96 -6.02
N THR A 120 -6.61 7.26 -7.08
CA THR A 120 -8.06 7.34 -7.03
C THR A 120 -8.67 5.94 -6.90
N VAL A 121 -9.98 5.86 -6.62
CA VAL A 121 -10.71 4.57 -6.64
C VAL A 121 -10.64 3.92 -8.03
N GLU A 122 -10.75 4.72 -9.09
CA GLU A 122 -10.67 4.25 -10.48
C GLU A 122 -9.30 3.64 -10.78
N GLU A 123 -8.22 4.35 -10.44
CA GLU A 123 -6.85 3.86 -10.63
C GLU A 123 -6.55 2.63 -9.77
N THR A 124 -7.07 2.61 -8.55
CA THR A 124 -6.96 1.45 -7.66
C THR A 124 -7.58 0.22 -8.31
N ARG A 125 -8.75 0.34 -8.95
CA ARG A 125 -9.39 -0.77 -9.68
C ARG A 125 -8.58 -1.23 -10.87
N GLN A 126 -7.88 -0.34 -11.57
CA GLN A 126 -7.04 -0.70 -12.72
C GLN A 126 -5.83 -1.56 -12.32
N VAL A 127 -5.29 -1.34 -11.12
CA VAL A 127 -4.13 -2.09 -10.62
C VAL A 127 -4.51 -3.28 -9.75
N GLN A 128 -5.78 -3.36 -9.33
CA GLN A 128 -6.32 -4.44 -8.52
C GLN A 128 -6.70 -5.65 -9.38
N ARG A 129 -6.32 -6.84 -8.91
CA ARG A 129 -6.72 -8.14 -9.45
C ARG A 129 -7.37 -8.95 -8.33
N ASP A 130 -8.48 -9.62 -8.65
CA ASP A 130 -9.06 -10.61 -7.76
C ASP A 130 -8.41 -11.97 -8.03
N VAL A 131 -7.78 -12.56 -7.02
CA VAL A 131 -7.07 -13.85 -7.16
C VAL A 131 -8.04 -15.02 -7.34
N ARG A 132 -9.30 -14.85 -6.92
CA ARG A 132 -10.35 -15.87 -7.04
C ARG A 132 -11.01 -15.85 -8.41
N LEU A 133 -10.91 -14.72 -9.13
CA LEU A 133 -11.33 -14.62 -10.51
C LEU A 133 -10.08 -14.84 -11.37
N GLY A 134 -9.93 -16.05 -11.94
CA GLY A 134 -8.92 -16.30 -12.96
C GLY A 134 -8.91 -15.21 -14.06
N PRO A 135 -7.84 -15.12 -14.87
CA PRO A 135 -7.64 -13.97 -15.76
C PRO A 135 -8.84 -13.77 -16.69
N GLY A 136 -9.67 -12.75 -16.44
CA GLY A 136 -10.71 -12.37 -17.41
C GLY A 136 -12.08 -11.87 -16.92
N ARG A 137 -12.31 -11.49 -15.65
CA ARG A 137 -13.62 -10.92 -15.26
C ARG A 137 -13.56 -9.67 -14.40
N THR A 138 -13.07 -8.58 -15.01
CA THR A 138 -13.41 -7.22 -14.61
C THR A 138 -14.02 -6.49 -15.81
N ARG A 139 -15.29 -6.81 -16.11
CA ARG A 139 -16.18 -5.87 -16.81
C ARG A 139 -17.40 -5.67 -15.93
N LEU A 140 -17.44 -4.51 -15.29
CA LEU A 140 -18.69 -3.96 -14.77
C LEU A 140 -19.38 -3.32 -15.98
N SER A 141 -20.44 -3.95 -16.47
CA SER A 141 -21.37 -3.27 -17.38
C SER A 141 -22.13 -2.19 -16.59
N PRO A 142 -22.37 -0.99 -17.16
CA PRO A 142 -23.23 0.00 -16.53
C PRO A 142 -24.71 -0.42 -16.66
N PRO A 143 -25.59 -0.04 -15.71
CA PRO A 143 -27.03 -0.26 -15.83
C PRO A 143 -27.65 0.71 -16.85
N SER A 144 -28.63 0.18 -17.59
CA SER A 144 -29.45 0.85 -18.61
C SER A 144 -30.35 1.95 -18.05
#